data_AF-A0AA43EIN5-F1
#
_entry.id   AF-A0AA43EIN5-F1
#
_cell.length_a   1.000
_cell.length_b   1.000
_cell.length_c   1.000
_cell.angle_alpha   90.00
_cell.angle_beta   90.00
_cell.angle_gamma   90.00
#
_symmetry.space_group_name_H-M   'P 1'
#
loop_
_entity.id
_entity.type
_entity.pdbx_description
1 polymer ?
#
loop_
_entity_poly.entity_id
_entity_poly.type
_entity_poly.pdbx_seq_one_letter_code
_entity_poly.pdbx_strand_id
1 'polypeptide(L)' 'MNQEQFGQFWEQLKAPLKATWTGISDEDLGEIKGDLDTFGTVLQKRYGELRKDDVVRWARRRYCHWSGNYIGYQEELSAV' A
#
# COMPACT_ATOMS: atom_id res chain seq x y z
N MET A 1 -6.96 6.36 1.48
CA MET A 1 -6.99 6.43 0.01
C MET A 1 -8.11 5.56 -0.50
N ASN A 2 -8.81 6.01 -1.54
CA ASN A 2 -9.85 5.25 -2.24
C ASN A 2 -9.26 4.56 -3.49
N GLN A 3 -10.06 3.74 -4.17
CA GLN A 3 -9.65 2.98 -5.36
C GLN A 3 -9.02 3.86 -6.45
N GLU A 4 -9.67 4.97 -6.83
CA GLU A 4 -9.17 5.89 -7.86
C GLU A 4 -7.80 6.46 -7.49
N GLN A 5 -7.66 6.92 -6.24
CA GLN A 5 -6.42 7.47 -5.71
C GLN A 5 -5.29 6.41 -5.69
N PHE A 6 -5.62 5.17 -5.35
CA PHE A 6 -4.66 4.08 -5.35
C PHE A 6 -4.19 3.75 -6.78
N GLY A 7 -5.11 3.70 -7.74
CA GLY A 7 -4.79 3.47 -9.15
C GLY A 7 -3.82 4.53 -9.70
N GLN A 8 -4.07 5.82 -9.42
CA GLN A 8 -3.16 6.91 -9.81
C GLN A 8 -1.79 6.82 -9.13
N PHE A 9 -1.75 6.39 -7.88
CA PHE A 9 -0.52 6.26 -7.10
C PHE A 9 0.27 4.98 -7.43
N TRP A 10 -0.37 3.98 -8.03
CA TRP A 10 0.18 2.64 -8.24
C TRP A 10 1.53 2.64 -8.96
N GLU A 11 1.65 3.46 -10.01
CA GLU A 11 2.87 3.64 -10.80
C GLU A 11 4.09 3.97 -9.93
N GLN A 12 3.89 4.84 -8.94
CA GLN A 12 4.92 5.30 -8.01
C GLN A 12 5.09 4.37 -6.81
N LEU A 13 4.09 3.54 -6.50
CA LEU A 13 4.13 2.58 -5.41
C LEU A 13 4.88 1.29 -5.77
N LYS A 14 4.86 0.85 -7.04
CA LYS A 14 5.46 -0.42 -7.51
C LYS A 14 6.91 -0.61 -7.06
N ALA A 15 7.78 0.33 -7.41
CA ALA A 15 9.21 0.27 -7.07
C ALA A 15 9.49 0.21 -5.56
N PRO A 16 8.94 1.12 -4.73
CA PRO A 16 9.17 1.06 -3.30
C PRO A 16 8.48 -0.12 -2.60
N LEU A 17 7.34 -0.59 -3.12
CA LEU A 17 6.65 -1.75 -2.58
C LEU A 17 7.56 -2.98 -2.71
N LYS A 18 8.13 -3.21 -3.89
CA LYS A 18 9.09 -4.30 -4.13
C LYS A 18 10.37 -4.17 -3.31
N ALA A 19 10.89 -2.94 -3.16
CA ALA A 19 12.11 -2.69 -2.39
C ALA A 19 11.93 -2.92 -0.87
N THR A 20 10.75 -2.60 -0.34
CA THR A 20 10.45 -2.74 1.10
C THR A 20 10.00 -4.15 1.45
N TRP A 21 9.25 -4.79 0.54
CA TRP A 21 8.59 -6.08 0.77
C TRP A 21 9.13 -7.12 -0.21
N THR A 22 10.19 -7.82 0.20
CA THR A 22 10.93 -8.79 -0.64
C THR A 22 10.10 -9.99 -1.11
N GLY A 23 8.97 -10.28 -0.46
CA GLY A 23 8.03 -11.32 -0.89
C GLY A 23 7.07 -10.90 -2.00
N ILE A 24 7.09 -9.63 -2.42
CA ILE A 24 6.32 -9.14 -3.57
C ILE A 24 7.18 -9.29 -4.83
N SER A 25 6.68 -10.06 -5.79
CA SER A 25 7.31 -10.29 -7.10
C SER A 25 6.68 -9.42 -8.18
N ASP A 26 7.33 -9.34 -9.35
CA ASP A 26 6.78 -8.59 -10.49
C ASP A 26 5.44 -9.14 -10.98
N GLU A 27 5.21 -10.45 -10.82
CA GLU A 27 3.93 -11.08 -11.12
C GLU A 27 2.81 -10.56 -10.20
N ASP A 28 3.08 -10.43 -8.89
CA ASP A 28 2.12 -9.84 -7.94
C ASP A 28 1.78 -8.39 -8.33
N LEU A 29 2.80 -7.59 -8.68
CA LEU A 29 2.59 -6.22 -9.16
C LEU A 29 1.74 -6.19 -10.44
N GLY A 30 1.95 -7.18 -11.31
CA GLY A 30 1.17 -7.40 -12.52
C GLY A 30 -0.25 -7.91 -12.29
N GLU A 31 -0.53 -8.61 -11.18
CA GLU A 31 -1.89 -9.00 -10.76
C GLU A 31 -2.62 -7.78 -10.20
N ILE A 32 -1.95 -6.99 -9.33
CA ILE A 32 -2.56 -5.87 -8.60
C ILE A 32 -3.05 -4.76 -9.53
N LYS A 33 -2.27 -4.35 -10.55
CA LYS A 33 -2.67 -3.35 -11.57
C LYS A 33 -3.31 -2.04 -11.04
N GLY A 34 -3.03 -1.65 -9.79
CA GLY A 34 -3.61 -0.48 -9.16
C GLY A 34 -5.05 -0.68 -8.67
N ASP A 35 -5.49 -1.92 -8.54
CA ASP A 35 -6.75 -2.31 -7.91
C ASP A 35 -6.54 -2.61 -6.42
N LEU A 36 -7.26 -1.90 -5.56
CA LEU A 36 -7.12 -1.92 -4.11
C LEU A 36 -7.63 -3.23 -3.50
N ASP A 37 -8.69 -3.80 -4.07
CA ASP A 37 -9.23 -5.09 -3.64
C ASP A 37 -8.24 -6.21 -3.97
N THR A 38 -7.77 -6.24 -5.21
CA THR A 38 -6.75 -7.17 -5.70
C THR A 38 -5.46 -7.02 -4.91
N PHE A 39 -5.05 -5.78 -4.58
CA PHE A 39 -3.94 -5.53 -3.67
C PHE A 39 -4.12 -6.24 -2.33
N GLY A 40 -5.29 -6.08 -1.69
CA GLY A 40 -5.60 -6.76 -0.43
C GLY A 40 -5.59 -8.29 -0.56
N THR A 41 -6.09 -8.82 -1.67
CA THR A 41 -6.15 -10.27 -1.95
C THR A 41 -4.76 -10.86 -2.19
N VAL A 42 -3.92 -10.21 -3.00
CA VAL A 42 -2.53 -10.62 -3.26
C VAL A 42 -1.70 -10.59 -1.98
N LEU A 43 -1.81 -9.53 -1.19
CA LEU A 43 -1.12 -9.43 0.09
C LEU A 43 -1.54 -10.52 1.07
N GLN A 44 -2.84 -10.87 1.11
CA GLN A 44 -3.32 -11.98 1.92
C GLN A 44 -2.72 -13.32 1.47
N LYS A 45 -2.67 -13.59 0.15
CA LYS A 45 -2.06 -14.82 -0.39
C LYS A 45 -0.57 -14.90 -0.06
N ARG A 46 0.16 -13.78 -0.13
CA ARG A 46 1.62 -13.73 0.07
C ARG A 46 2.05 -13.74 1.53
N TYR A 47 1.34 -13.00 2.38
CA TYR A 47 1.78 -12.72 3.75
C TYR A 47 0.78 -13.14 4.83
N GLY A 48 -0.42 -13.59 4.45
CA GLY A 48 -1.50 -13.87 5.38
C GLY A 48 -2.17 -12.60 5.94
N GLU A 49 -3.18 -12.79 6.79
CA GLU A 49 -3.99 -11.69 7.34
C GLU A 49 -3.18 -10.74 8.23
N LEU A 50 -2.28 -11.26 9.07
CA LEU A 50 -1.55 -10.45 10.05
C LEU A 50 -0.62 -9.43 9.40
N ARG A 51 0.12 -9.82 8.35
CA ARG A 51 1.09 -8.95 7.68
C ARG A 51 0.50 -8.12 6.54
N LYS A 52 -0.68 -8.49 6.03
CA LYS A 52 -1.39 -7.67 5.04
C LYS A 52 -1.65 -6.26 5.58
N ASP A 53 -2.09 -6.13 6.82
CA ASP A 53 -2.44 -4.83 7.40
C ASP A 53 -1.23 -3.88 7.47
N ASP A 54 -0.05 -4.41 7.82
CA ASP A 54 1.20 -3.65 7.83
C ASP A 54 1.53 -3.07 6.45
N VAL A 55 1.39 -3.87 5.39
CA VAL A 55 1.68 -3.44 4.01
C VAL A 55 0.66 -2.41 3.55
N VAL A 56 -0.62 -2.61 3.85
CA VAL A 56 -1.70 -1.65 3.53
C VAL A 56 -1.49 -0.33 4.27
N ARG A 57 -1.15 -0.37 5.56
CA ARG A 57 -0.86 0.82 6.38
C ARG A 57 0.35 1.57 5.84
N TRP A 58 1.43 0.84 5.51
CA TRP A 58 2.61 1.40 4.89
C TRP A 58 2.29 2.10 3.55
N ALA A 59 1.49 1.47 2.68
CA ALA A 59 1.08 2.04 1.40
C ALA A 59 0.25 3.32 1.60
N ARG A 60 -0.67 3.34 2.57
CA ARG A 60 -1.46 4.53 2.93
C ARG A 60 -0.58 5.68 3.43
N ARG A 61 0.39 5.41 4.31
CA ARG A 61 1.33 6.44 4.80
C ARG A 61 2.13 7.05 3.64
N ARG A 62 2.59 6.19 2.72
CA ARG A 62 3.32 6.64 1.53
C ARG A 62 2.44 7.48 0.60
N TYR A 63 1.18 7.12 0.43
CA TYR A 63 0.20 7.91 -0.31
C TYR A 63 -0.03 9.29 0.33
N CYS A 64 -0.16 9.38 1.67
CA CYS A 64 -0.28 10.67 2.37
C CYS A 64 0.94 11.56 2.13
N HIS A 65 2.15 11.01 2.20
CA HIS A 65 3.37 11.74 1.92
C HIS A 65 3.44 12.21 0.45
N TRP A 66 3.06 11.33 -0.48
CA TRP A 66 3.07 11.62 -1.92
C TRP A 66 2.03 12.68 -2.33
N SER A 67 0.80 12.56 -1.83
CA SER A 67 -0.31 13.46 -2.18
C SER A 67 -0.24 14.82 -1.46
N GLY A 68 0.71 15.01 -0.55
CA GLY A 68 0.76 16.17 0.34
C GLY A 68 -0.42 16.22 1.34
N ASN A 69 -1.23 15.16 1.41
CA ASN A 69 -2.38 15.07 2.30
C ASN A 69 -1.92 14.50 3.65
N TYR A 70 -1.37 15.36 4.48
CA TYR A 70 -0.86 15.05 5.82
C TYR A 70 -1.96 14.87 6.88
N ILE A 71 -3.24 15.04 6.52
CA ILE A 71 -4.38 14.99 7.46
C ILE A 71 -4.48 13.62 8.17
N GLY A 72 -3.96 12.54 7.58
CA GLY A 72 -3.90 11.21 8.20
C GLY A 72 -2.70 10.94 9.13
N TYR A 73 -1.74 11.85 9.25
CA TYR A 73 -0.55 11.66 10.12
C TYR A 73 -0.79 12.07 11.58
N GLN A 74 -1.78 12.93 11.85
CA GLN A 74 -2.04 13.43 13.21
C GLN A 74 -2.66 12.39 14.14
N GLU A 75 -3.35 11.37 13.63
CA GLU A 75 -4.05 10.41 14.49
C GLU A 75 -3.11 9.40 15.18
N GLU A 76 -1.87 9.22 14.69
CA GLU A 76 -0.91 8.30 15.32
C GLU A 76 0.12 8.98 16.24
N LEU A 77 0.26 10.31 16.19
CA LEU A 77 1.12 11.06 17.12
C LEU A 77 0.38 11.49 18.39
N SER A 78 -0.94 11.34 18.45
CA SER A 78 -1.74 11.68 19.64
C SER A 78 -1.90 10.53 20.65
N ALA A 79 -1.22 9.40 20.43
CA ALA A 79 -1.26 8.23 21.31
C ALA A 79 0.04 8.04 22.13
N VAL A 80 0.66 9.14 22.58
CA VAL A 80 1.77 9.16 23.56
C VAL A 80 1.54 10.23 24.61
#